data_AF-A0A194XES3-F1
#
_entry.id   AF-A0A194XES3-F1
#
_cell.length_a   1.000
_cell.length_b   1.000
_cell.length_c   1.000
_cell.angle_alpha   90.00
_cell.angle_beta   90.00
_cell.angle_gamma   90.00
#
_symmetry.space_group_name_H-M   'P 1'
#
loop_
_entity.id
_entity.type
_entity.pdbx_description
1 polymer ?
#
loop_
_entity_poly.entity_id
_entity_poly.type
_entity_poly.pdbx_seq_one_letter_code
_entity_poly.pdbx_strand_id
1 'polypeptide(L)'
;MAAGVPLTDDDRAGWLANLAAAGIEALSESSLVVVACSALKYKYREVFRTAVDKANNVEDRSVVLADTGNIQLDFIFLYMSQKKAKKLVRARALSTGHFMPASLVSSQFDILEMPNEKEPDCHIFDSNVGVEEVKDGTLRILDALLAHA
;
A
#
# COMPACT_ATOMS: atom_id res chain seq x y z
N MET A 1 -13.52 -9.28 6.94
CA MET A 1 -13.69 -8.53 8.21
C MET A 1 -15.12 -8.06 8.51
N ALA A 2 -16.15 -8.43 7.71
CA ALA A 2 -17.53 -8.01 7.98
C ALA A 2 -18.08 -8.50 9.34
N ALA A 3 -17.59 -9.64 9.84
CA ALA A 3 -17.94 -10.19 11.14
C ALA A 3 -17.23 -9.54 12.35
N GLY A 4 -16.42 -8.50 12.14
CA GLY A 4 -15.68 -7.82 13.23
C GLY A 4 -14.42 -8.55 13.72
N VAL A 5 -14.10 -9.71 13.14
CA VAL A 5 -12.86 -10.46 13.41
C VAL A 5 -11.74 -9.94 12.48
N PRO A 6 -10.58 -9.52 13.01
CA PRO A 6 -9.41 -9.18 12.22
C PRO A 6 -8.89 -10.41 11.47
N LEU A 7 -8.45 -10.22 10.23
CA LEU A 7 -7.76 -11.28 9.50
C LEU A 7 -6.42 -11.59 10.16
N THR A 8 -5.95 -12.83 10.02
CA THR A 8 -4.60 -13.27 10.40
C THR A 8 -3.61 -13.06 9.26
N ASP A 9 -2.33 -13.33 9.50
CA ASP A 9 -1.31 -13.21 8.47
C ASP A 9 -1.51 -14.28 7.37
N ASP A 10 -1.93 -15.48 7.76
CA ASP A 10 -2.21 -16.59 6.83
C ASP A 10 -3.42 -16.29 5.93
N ASP A 11 -4.47 -15.68 6.50
CA ASP A 11 -5.64 -15.22 5.73
C ASP A 11 -5.26 -14.19 4.65
N ARG A 12 -4.21 -13.39 4.91
CA ARG A 12 -3.75 -12.33 3.99
C ARG A 12 -2.76 -12.82 2.96
N ALA A 13 -2.02 -13.90 3.22
CA ALA A 13 -0.90 -14.34 2.39
C ALA A 13 -1.33 -14.58 0.93
N GLY A 14 -2.37 -15.39 0.72
CA GLY A 14 -2.90 -15.67 -0.63
C GLY A 14 -3.49 -14.43 -1.31
N TRP A 15 -4.17 -13.57 -0.54
CA TRP A 15 -4.74 -12.33 -1.07
C TRP A 15 -3.65 -11.35 -1.54
N LEU A 16 -2.59 -11.15 -0.75
CA LEU A 16 -1.48 -10.26 -1.11
C LEU A 16 -0.75 -10.77 -2.35
N ALA A 17 -0.48 -12.07 -2.43
CA ALA A 17 0.17 -12.67 -3.60
C ALA A 17 -0.68 -12.49 -4.87
N ASN A 18 -1.99 -12.74 -4.79
CA ASN A 18 -2.90 -12.54 -5.91
C ASN A 18 -3.00 -11.07 -6.32
N LEU A 19 -3.01 -10.15 -5.35
CA LEU A 19 -3.09 -8.71 -5.62
C LEU A 19 -1.81 -8.20 -6.31
N ALA A 20 -0.64 -8.67 -5.87
CA ALA A 20 0.64 -8.35 -6.51
C ALA A 20 0.69 -8.90 -7.95
N ALA A 21 0.29 -10.16 -8.15
CA ALA A 21 0.25 -10.78 -9.48
C ALA A 21 -0.72 -10.04 -10.43
N ALA A 22 -1.93 -9.71 -9.96
CA ALA A 22 -2.90 -8.96 -10.76
C ALA A 22 -2.41 -7.55 -11.13
N GLY A 23 -1.67 -6.88 -10.23
CA GLY A 23 -1.07 -5.59 -10.52
C GLY A 23 0.00 -5.67 -11.61
N ILE A 24 0.84 -6.70 -11.56
CA ILE A 24 1.88 -6.96 -12.58
C ILE A 24 1.24 -7.34 -13.92
N GLU A 25 0.23 -8.20 -13.92
CA GLU A 25 -0.51 -8.57 -15.13
C GLU A 25 -1.15 -7.35 -15.79
N ALA A 26 -1.77 -6.46 -15.01
CA ALA A 26 -2.38 -5.25 -15.52
C ALA A 26 -1.38 -4.28 -16.20
N LEU A 27 -0.08 -4.37 -15.89
CA LEU A 27 0.96 -3.59 -16.56
C LEU A 27 1.22 -4.06 -18.01
N SER A 28 0.72 -5.22 -18.45
CA SER A 28 0.80 -5.60 -19.87
C SER A 28 -0.05 -4.70 -20.76
N GLU A 29 -1.11 -4.11 -20.23
CA GLU A 29 -2.10 -3.28 -20.94
C GLU A 29 -2.04 -1.81 -20.54
N SER A 30 -1.15 -1.43 -19.61
CA SER A 30 -1.10 -0.07 -19.04
C SER A 30 0.32 0.29 -18.61
N SER A 31 0.71 1.54 -18.84
CA SER A 31 2.03 2.04 -18.40
C SER A 31 2.12 2.31 -16.90
N LEU A 32 0.98 2.35 -16.20
CA LEU A 32 0.89 2.59 -14.76
C LEU A 32 -0.33 1.86 -14.17
N VAL A 33 -0.12 1.20 -13.04
CA VAL A 33 -1.19 0.56 -12.26
C VAL A 33 -1.12 1.06 -10.82
N VAL A 34 -2.26 1.51 -10.29
CA VAL A 34 -2.39 1.92 -8.88
C VAL A 34 -3.19 0.87 -8.12
N VAL A 35 -2.58 0.32 -7.07
CA VAL A 35 -3.19 -0.70 -6.22
C VAL A 35 -3.50 -0.12 -4.84
N ALA A 36 -4.75 -0.18 -4.42
CA ALA A 36 -5.14 0.16 -3.05
C ALA A 36 -4.95 -1.06 -2.12
N CYS A 37 -3.91 -1.03 -1.29
CA CYS A 37 -3.62 -2.06 -0.29
C CYS A 37 -3.18 -1.40 1.02
N SER A 38 -3.56 -1.97 2.18
CA SER A 38 -3.10 -1.43 3.47
C SER A 38 -1.62 -1.74 3.75
N ALA A 39 -1.10 -2.86 3.23
CA ALA A 39 0.31 -3.26 3.27
C ALA A 39 1.04 -2.93 4.60
N LEU A 40 0.36 -3.22 5.72
CA LEU A 40 0.70 -2.68 7.04
C LEU A 40 2.02 -3.17 7.62
N LYS A 41 2.44 -4.39 7.26
CA LYS A 41 3.69 -5.01 7.75
C LYS A 41 4.76 -4.95 6.67
N TYR A 42 6.02 -4.87 7.09
CA TYR A 42 7.19 -5.01 6.21
C TYR A 42 7.06 -6.25 5.33
N LYS A 43 6.74 -7.41 5.95
CA LYS A 43 6.58 -8.67 5.22
C LYS A 43 5.45 -8.67 4.20
N TYR A 44 4.45 -7.80 4.32
CA TYR A 44 3.39 -7.66 3.32
C TYR A 44 3.87 -6.89 2.10
N ARG A 45 4.67 -5.83 2.33
CA ARG A 45 5.32 -5.07 1.26
C ARG A 45 6.35 -5.92 0.52
N GLU A 46 7.08 -6.78 1.24
CA GLU A 46 8.00 -7.77 0.65
C GLU A 46 7.32 -8.71 -0.35
N VAL A 47 6.05 -9.09 -0.16
CA VAL A 47 5.32 -9.92 -1.15
C VAL A 47 5.28 -9.22 -2.52
N PHE A 48 4.97 -7.93 -2.55
CA PHE A 48 4.93 -7.15 -3.79
C PHE A 48 6.34 -7.00 -4.38
N ARG A 49 7.34 -6.67 -3.55
CA ARG A 49 8.73 -6.57 -4.02
C ARG A 49 9.21 -7.87 -4.65
N THR A 50 9.00 -9.00 -3.98
CA THR A 50 9.37 -10.33 -4.51
C THR A 50 8.63 -10.68 -5.80
N ALA A 51 7.36 -10.28 -5.93
CA ALA A 51 6.61 -10.49 -7.16
C ALA A 51 7.20 -9.66 -8.33
N VAL A 52 7.57 -8.41 -8.07
CA VAL A 52 8.18 -7.51 -9.05
C VAL A 52 9.59 -7.97 -9.42
N ASP A 53 10.43 -8.39 -8.46
CA ASP A 53 11.76 -8.95 -8.76
C ASP A 53 11.66 -10.15 -9.70
N LYS A 54 10.71 -11.06 -9.43
CA LYS A 54 10.46 -12.23 -10.28
C LYS A 54 10.04 -11.82 -11.68
N ALA A 55 9.15 -10.82 -11.81
CA ALA A 55 8.72 -10.30 -13.11
C ALA A 55 9.89 -9.62 -13.86
N ASN A 56 10.80 -8.99 -13.13
CA ASN A 56 12.00 -8.36 -13.66
C ASN A 56 13.17 -9.34 -13.89
N ASN A 57 13.01 -10.64 -13.56
CA ASN A 57 14.07 -11.66 -13.59
C ASN A 57 15.29 -11.31 -12.71
N VAL A 58 15.07 -10.65 -11.58
CA VAL A 58 16.10 -10.33 -10.58
C VAL A 58 16.19 -11.48 -9.58
N GLU A 59 17.28 -12.24 -9.63
CA GLU A 59 17.56 -13.33 -8.69
C GLU A 59 18.25 -12.85 -7.40
N ASP A 60 19.00 -11.74 -7.47
CA ASP A 60 19.75 -11.16 -6.35
C ASP A 60 19.56 -9.64 -6.28
N ARG A 61 18.80 -9.16 -5.29
CA ARG A 61 18.58 -7.72 -5.05
C ARG A 61 19.84 -6.96 -4.64
N SER A 62 20.90 -7.64 -4.22
CA SER A 62 22.18 -6.99 -3.89
C SER A 62 22.93 -6.54 -5.13
N VAL A 63 22.59 -7.11 -6.29
CA VAL A 63 23.08 -6.69 -7.60
C VAL A 63 22.06 -5.72 -8.20
N VAL A 64 22.39 -4.43 -8.20
CA VAL A 64 21.63 -3.42 -8.95
C VAL A 64 21.82 -3.70 -10.43
N LEU A 65 20.95 -4.52 -11.00
CA LEU A 65 20.87 -4.66 -12.45
C LEU A 65 20.14 -3.41 -12.95
N ALA A 66 20.92 -2.41 -13.34
CA ALA A 66 20.44 -1.15 -13.88
C ALA A 66 19.64 -1.30 -15.20
N ASP A 67 19.45 -2.52 -15.72
CA ASP A 67 18.93 -2.77 -17.06
C ASP A 67 18.12 -4.08 -17.21
N THR A 68 17.67 -4.72 -16.12
CA THR A 68 16.83 -5.93 -16.23
C THR A 68 15.48 -5.74 -15.53
N GLY A 69 14.46 -5.40 -16.33
CA GLY A 69 13.04 -5.49 -15.98
C GLY A 69 12.34 -4.15 -15.72
N ASN A 70 11.39 -3.81 -16.61
CA ASN A 70 10.73 -2.50 -16.74
C ASN A 70 9.78 -2.09 -15.61
N ILE A 71 9.51 -2.97 -14.62
CA ILE A 71 8.49 -2.70 -13.62
C ILE A 71 9.12 -2.05 -12.39
N GLN A 72 8.82 -0.77 -12.20
CA GLN A 72 9.11 -0.04 -10.96
C GLN A 72 7.95 -0.20 -9.97
N LEU A 73 8.28 -0.41 -8.69
CA LEU A 73 7.32 -0.51 -7.60
C LEU A 73 7.60 0.58 -6.56
N ASP A 74 6.57 1.36 -6.25
CA ASP A 74 6.60 2.36 -5.19
C ASP A 74 5.35 2.23 -4.31
N PHE A 75 5.53 2.50 -3.01
CA PHE A 75 4.44 2.56 -2.03
C PHE A 75 4.20 4.01 -1.62
N ILE A 76 3.00 4.53 -1.86
CA ILE A 76 2.58 5.80 -1.28
C ILE A 76 1.84 5.53 0.03
N PHE A 77 2.52 5.76 1.15
CA PHE A 77 2.01 5.46 2.48
C PHE A 77 1.23 6.65 3.06
N LEU A 78 -0.09 6.61 2.91
CA LEU A 78 -1.00 7.62 3.47
C LEU A 78 -1.17 7.43 4.98
N TYR A 79 -0.28 8.06 5.76
CA TYR A 79 -0.32 7.98 7.21
C TYR A 79 -1.30 9.00 7.78
N MET A 80 -2.10 8.59 8.76
CA MET A 80 -2.90 9.51 9.59
C MET A 80 -2.93 9.04 11.03
N SER A 81 -3.18 9.95 11.96
CA SER A 81 -3.31 9.58 13.37
C SER A 81 -4.47 8.62 13.60
N GLN A 82 -4.31 7.67 14.54
CA GLN A 82 -5.38 6.73 14.92
C GLN A 82 -6.66 7.47 15.34
N LYS A 83 -6.52 8.62 16.00
CA LYS A 83 -7.63 9.50 16.38
C LYS A 83 -8.41 9.99 15.15
N LYS A 84 -7.71 10.45 14.11
CA LYS A 84 -8.34 10.90 12.86
C LYS A 84 -9.00 9.73 12.13
N ALA A 85 -8.31 8.59 11.99
CA ALA A 85 -8.86 7.38 11.36
C ALA A 85 -10.17 6.92 12.04
N LYS A 86 -10.20 6.85 13.38
CA LYS A 86 -11.41 6.53 14.16
C LYS A 86 -12.53 7.53 13.92
N LYS A 87 -12.22 8.83 13.82
CA LYS A 87 -13.21 9.88 13.52
C LYS A 87 -13.81 9.71 12.12
N LEU A 88 -12.99 9.44 11.10
CA LEU A 88 -13.43 9.25 9.72
C LEU A 88 -14.31 8.00 9.54
N VAL A 89 -13.92 6.88 10.14
CA VAL A 89 -14.71 5.64 10.08
C VAL A 89 -16.07 5.81 10.76
N ARG A 90 -16.13 6.49 11.91
CA ARG A 90 -17.40 6.82 12.58
C ARG A 90 -18.29 7.73 11.71
N ALA A 91 -17.71 8.76 11.12
CA ALA A 91 -18.45 9.66 10.23
C ALA A 91 -19.03 8.90 9.01
N ARG A 92 -18.26 7.99 8.41
CA ARG A 92 -18.69 7.16 7.28
C ARG A 92 -19.78 6.16 7.66
N ALA A 93 -19.70 5.57 8.85
CA ALA A 93 -20.73 4.66 9.35
C ALA A 93 -22.08 5.37 9.49
N LEU A 94 -22.08 6.63 9.93
CA LEU A 94 -23.30 7.45 10.05
C LEU A 94 -23.86 7.85 8.68
N SER A 95 -23.03 8.11 7.67
CA SER A 95 -23.49 8.64 6.38
C SER A 95 -23.84 7.57 5.33
N THR A 96 -23.25 6.38 5.41
CA THR A 96 -23.38 5.35 4.35
C THR A 96 -24.05 4.06 4.81
N GLY A 97 -24.39 3.94 6.09
CA GLY A 97 -24.91 2.70 6.68
C GLY A 97 -23.88 1.54 6.72
N HIS A 98 -22.68 1.72 6.17
CA HIS A 98 -21.61 0.74 6.21
C HIS A 98 -20.91 0.81 7.57
N PHE A 99 -21.31 -0.09 8.48
CA PHE A 99 -20.72 -0.16 9.80
C PHE A 99 -19.39 -0.93 9.75
N MET A 100 -18.27 -0.20 9.83
CA MET A 100 -16.98 -0.79 10.16
C MET A 100 -16.69 -0.53 11.65
N PRO A 101 -16.63 -1.57 12.51
CA PRO A 101 -16.44 -1.35 13.94
C PRO A 101 -15.11 -0.66 14.24
N ALA A 102 -15.13 0.32 15.15
CA ALA A 102 -13.94 1.09 15.53
C ALA A 102 -12.82 0.24 16.13
N SER A 103 -13.13 -0.97 16.60
CA SER A 103 -12.15 -1.97 17.03
C SER A 103 -11.25 -2.41 15.87
N LEU A 104 -11.75 -2.46 14.63
CA LEU A 104 -10.95 -2.82 13.46
C LEU A 104 -9.88 -1.76 13.17
N VAL A 105 -10.20 -0.47 13.33
CA VAL A 105 -9.19 0.59 13.20
C VAL A 105 -8.08 0.38 14.23
N SER A 106 -8.41 -0.01 15.46
CA SER A 106 -7.38 -0.27 16.48
C SER A 106 -6.49 -1.44 16.06
N SER A 107 -7.09 -2.57 15.65
CA SER A 107 -6.33 -3.75 15.19
C SER A 107 -5.40 -3.50 14.00
N GLN A 108 -5.73 -2.55 13.10
CA GLN A 108 -4.85 -2.19 11.98
C GLN A 108 -3.62 -1.42 12.48
N PHE A 109 -3.78 -0.52 13.46
CA PHE A 109 -2.66 0.21 14.06
C PHE A 109 -1.80 -0.69 14.96
N ASP A 110 -2.40 -1.70 15.61
CA ASP A 110 -1.67 -2.63 16.47
C ASP A 110 -0.66 -3.48 15.67
N ILE A 111 -0.93 -3.71 14.38
CA ILE A 111 -0.04 -4.48 13.48
C ILE A 111 0.73 -3.59 12.49
N LEU A 112 0.61 -2.28 12.61
CA LEU A 112 1.23 -1.33 11.70
C LEU A 112 2.74 -1.27 11.96
N GLU A 113 3.52 -1.61 10.94
CA GLU A 113 4.97 -1.44 10.89
C GLU A 113 5.26 -0.30 9.90
N MET A 114 5.52 0.90 10.46
CA MET A 114 5.86 2.08 9.67
C MET A 114 7.09 1.81 8.80
N PRO A 115 7.07 2.20 7.51
CA PRO A 115 8.25 2.16 6.67
C PRO A 115 9.40 2.93 7.30
N ASN A 116 10.61 2.43 7.12
CA ASN A 116 11.84 3.04 7.63
C ASN A 116 12.88 3.18 6.50
N GLU A 117 14.07 3.65 6.84
CA GLU A 117 15.18 3.91 5.89
C GLU A 117 15.59 2.70 5.04
N LYS A 118 15.25 1.47 5.45
CA LYS A 118 15.50 0.25 4.68
C LYS A 118 14.48 0.00 3.57
N GLU A 119 13.47 0.86 3.45
CA GLU A 119 12.37 0.78 2.48
C GLU A 119 12.35 2.08 1.65
N PRO A 120 13.35 2.31 0.78
CA PRO A 120 13.48 3.55 0.02
C PRO A 120 12.36 3.74 -1.03
N ASP A 121 11.66 2.67 -1.36
CA ASP A 121 10.48 2.62 -2.22
C ASP A 121 9.19 3.06 -1.49
N CYS A 122 9.26 3.43 -0.21
CA CYS A 122 8.12 3.88 0.58
C CYS A 122 8.11 5.40 0.79
N HIS A 123 7.14 6.06 0.17
CA HIS A 123 6.90 7.51 0.25
C HIS A 123 5.81 7.81 1.25
N ILE A 124 6.19 8.29 2.44
CA ILE A 124 5.22 8.59 3.51
C ILE A 124 4.60 9.96 3.27
N PHE A 125 3.26 10.01 3.19
CA PHE A 125 2.50 11.24 3.10
C PHE A 125 1.62 11.43 4.35
N ASP A 126 1.72 12.59 5.01
CA ASP A 126 0.85 12.94 6.12
C ASP A 126 -0.56 13.31 5.62
N SER A 127 -1.46 12.34 5.69
CA SER A 127 -2.87 12.48 5.34
C SER A 127 -3.74 13.02 6.49
N ASN A 128 -3.16 13.65 7.52
CA ASN A 128 -3.92 14.40 8.53
C ASN A 128 -4.55 15.71 7.99
N VAL A 129 -4.34 16.03 6.71
CA VAL A 129 -4.92 17.15 5.94
C VAL A 129 -6.29 16.85 5.30
N GLY A 130 -6.88 17.80 4.57
CA GLY A 130 -8.15 17.62 3.84
C GLY A 130 -8.03 16.67 2.64
N VAL A 131 -9.15 16.09 2.17
CA VAL A 131 -9.14 15.11 1.05
C VAL A 131 -8.52 15.68 -0.22
N GLU A 132 -8.83 16.93 -0.56
CA GLU A 132 -8.22 17.61 -1.72
C GLU A 132 -6.71 17.74 -1.55
N GLU A 133 -6.24 18.12 -0.36
CA GLU A 133 -4.80 18.23 -0.07
C GLU A 133 -4.10 16.86 -0.10
N VAL A 134 -4.78 15.78 0.32
CA VAL A 134 -4.28 14.40 0.18
C VAL A 134 -4.13 14.04 -1.30
N LYS A 135 -5.14 14.32 -2.11
CA LYS A 135 -5.13 14.04 -3.55
C LYS A 135 -3.99 14.81 -4.23
N ASP A 136 -3.90 16.11 -4.03
CA ASP A 136 -2.89 16.96 -4.66
C ASP A 136 -1.48 16.65 -4.15
N GLY A 137 -1.33 16.24 -2.89
CA GLY A 137 -0.07 15.75 -2.35
C GLY A 137 0.37 14.42 -2.96
N THR A 138 -0.57 13.48 -3.10
CA THR A 138 -0.32 12.16 -3.70
C THR A 138 0.04 12.27 -5.18
N LEU A 139 -0.64 13.13 -5.93
CA LEU A 139 -0.33 13.38 -7.34
C LEU A 139 1.07 13.96 -7.52
N ARG A 140 1.51 14.88 -6.64
CA ARG A 140 2.88 15.41 -6.68
C ARG A 140 3.95 14.34 -6.45
N ILE A 141 3.69 13.38 -5.55
CA ILE A 141 4.59 12.23 -5.35
C ILE A 141 4.61 11.38 -6.62
N LEU A 142 3.45 11.07 -7.19
CA LEU A 142 3.34 10.27 -8.41
C LEU A 142 4.06 10.93 -9.60
N ASP A 143 3.88 12.23 -9.80
CA ASP A 143 4.54 12.98 -10.87
C ASP A 143 6.06 12.96 -10.73
N ALA A 144 6.58 13.06 -9.50
CA ALA A 144 8.01 12.96 -9.23
C ALA A 144 8.56 11.57 -9.56
N LEU A 145 7.81 10.50 -9.25
CA LEU A 145 8.19 9.13 -9.58
C LEU A 145 8.22 8.89 -11.09
N LEU A 146 7.20 9.37 -11.80
CA LEU A 146 7.11 9.23 -13.26
C LEU A 146 8.13 10.09 -14.01
N ALA A 147 8.62 11.18 -13.42
CA ALA A 147 9.67 11.99 -14.02
C ALA A 147 11.06 11.32 -14.00
N HIS A 148 11.22 10.27 -13.18
CA HIS A 148 12.48 9.54 -12.99
C HIS A 148 12.43 8.09 -13.54
N ALA A 149 11.29 7.68 -14.10
CA ALA A 149 11.07 6.39 -14.76
C ALA A 149 11.30 6.50 -16.28
#